data_AF-E4T7Z0-F1
#
_entry.id   AF-E4T7Z0-F1
#
_cell.length_a   1.000
_cell.length_b   1.000
_cell.length_c   1.000
_cell.angle_alpha   90.00
_cell.angle_beta   90.00
_cell.angle_gamma   90.00
#
_symmetry.space_group_name_H-M   'P 1'
#
loop_
_entity.id
_entity.type
_entity.pdbx_description
1 polymer ?
#
loop_
_entity_poly.entity_id
_entity_poly.type
_entity_poly.pdbx_seq_one_letter_code
_entity_poly.pdbx_strand_id
1 'polypeptide(L)'
;MSNSRDNNYVSAKTMPHNGKLLADFIQNNKINRAELARQLNKANTSVYQYAESPSLQMHVLWKVSLALNHNFVAELGASLPVDYVTPKEQELQDQIKVLQEQIEGLKKEIEHQQIEIGVYKNIVGK
;
A
#
# COMPACT_ATOMS: atom_id res chain seq x y z
N MET A 1 24.31 -33.09 -30.16
CA MET A 1 23.31 -33.29 -29.10
C MET A 1 22.91 -31.93 -28.57
N SER A 2 21.72 -31.47 -28.96
CA SER A 2 21.10 -30.25 -28.45
C SER A 2 20.73 -30.45 -26.99
N ASN A 3 21.06 -29.50 -26.13
CA ASN A 3 20.41 -29.37 -24.83
C ASN A 3 20.10 -27.89 -24.60
N SER A 4 19.13 -27.39 -25.38
CA SER A 4 18.41 -26.16 -25.06
C SER A 4 17.68 -26.38 -23.74
N ARG A 5 18.30 -25.96 -22.63
CA ARG A 5 17.55 -25.60 -21.44
C ARG A 5 16.93 -24.25 -21.75
N ASP A 6 15.68 -24.26 -22.19
CA ASP A 6 14.88 -23.06 -22.39
C ASP A 6 14.91 -22.24 -21.11
N ASN A 7 15.66 -21.15 -21.18
CA ASN A 7 15.97 -20.30 -20.05
C ASN A 7 14.79 -19.33 -19.84
N ASN A 8 13.65 -19.87 -19.40
CA ASN A 8 12.48 -19.09 -18.99
C ASN A 8 12.72 -18.46 -17.60
N TYR A 9 13.78 -17.68 -17.46
CA TYR A 9 13.84 -16.72 -16.37
C TYR A 9 12.85 -15.60 -16.71
N VAL A 10 11.84 -15.43 -15.86
CA VAL A 10 11.03 -14.21 -15.79
C VAL A 10 11.98 -13.03 -15.99
N SER A 11 11.76 -12.17 -16.97
CA SER A 11 12.65 -11.02 -17.21
C SER A 11 12.62 -10.14 -15.97
N ALA A 12 13.56 -10.40 -15.08
CA ALA A 12 13.45 -9.98 -13.69
C ALA A 12 13.67 -8.48 -13.64
N LYS A 13 12.59 -7.73 -13.37
CA LYS A 13 12.73 -6.40 -12.81
C LYS A 13 13.68 -6.54 -11.62
N THR A 14 14.84 -5.89 -11.71
CA THR A 14 15.90 -6.02 -10.71
C THR A 14 15.39 -5.51 -9.37
N MET A 15 15.80 -6.17 -8.29
CA MET A 15 15.44 -5.73 -6.94
C MET A 15 15.88 -4.26 -6.76
N PRO A 16 14.99 -3.37 -6.31
CA PRO A 16 15.35 -1.97 -6.10
C PRO A 16 16.39 -1.87 -4.97
N HIS A 17 17.25 -0.87 -5.08
CA HIS A 17 18.25 -0.56 -4.06
C HIS A 17 17.57 -0.05 -2.78
N ASN A 18 17.34 -0.94 -1.82
CA ASN A 18 16.55 -0.62 -0.62
C ASN A 18 17.31 0.27 0.41
N GLY A 19 18.64 0.32 0.37
CA GLY A 19 19.42 1.30 1.14
C GLY A 19 19.19 2.74 0.68
N LYS A 20 19.10 2.97 -0.63
CA LYS A 20 18.75 4.27 -1.22
C LYS A 20 17.34 4.69 -0.83
N LEU A 21 16.40 3.76 -0.81
CA LEU A 21 15.03 4.02 -0.36
C LEU A 21 15.01 4.57 1.09
N LEU A 22 15.78 3.95 2.00
CA LEU A 22 15.97 4.48 3.35
C LEU A 22 16.65 5.86 3.35
N ALA A 23 17.69 6.05 2.52
CA ALA A 23 18.44 7.30 2.43
C ALA A 23 17.55 8.48 1.97
N ASP A 24 16.76 8.24 0.92
CA ASP A 24 15.84 9.20 0.34
C ASP A 24 14.74 9.55 1.36
N PHE A 25 14.19 8.56 2.08
CA PHE A 25 13.22 8.81 3.16
C PHE A 25 13.81 9.66 4.30
N ILE A 26 15.02 9.34 4.77
CA ILE A 26 15.72 10.10 5.81
C ILE A 26 15.93 11.56 5.37
N GLN A 27 16.35 11.77 4.11
CA GLN A 27 16.61 13.09 3.56
C GLN A 27 15.31 13.90 3.43
N ASN A 28 14.28 13.32 2.83
CA ASN A 28 13.00 13.99 2.57
C ASN A 28 12.27 14.38 3.87
N ASN A 29 12.39 13.55 4.90
CA ASN A 29 11.75 13.79 6.21
C ASN A 29 12.67 14.49 7.22
N LYS A 30 13.87 14.94 6.79
CA LYS A 30 14.86 15.63 7.64
C LYS A 30 15.18 14.87 8.94
N ILE A 31 15.24 13.54 8.85
CA ILE A 31 15.50 12.67 10.01
C ILE A 31 16.95 12.87 10.47
N ASN A 32 17.12 13.14 11.77
CA ASN A 32 18.45 13.21 12.35
C ASN A 32 19.05 11.80 12.44
N ARG A 33 20.09 11.53 11.63
CA ARG A 33 20.76 10.23 11.55
C ARG A 33 21.40 9.78 12.87
N ALA A 34 21.91 10.72 13.67
CA ALA A 34 22.48 10.39 14.97
C ALA A 34 21.40 9.96 15.96
N GLU A 35 20.24 10.61 15.93
CA GLU A 35 19.11 10.21 16.76
C GLU A 35 18.55 8.85 16.32
N LEU A 36 18.43 8.62 15.01
CA LEU A 36 18.06 7.32 14.46
C LEU A 36 19.04 6.22 14.91
N ALA A 37 20.34 6.48 14.87
CA ALA A 37 21.34 5.53 15.35
C ALA A 37 21.16 5.18 16.84
N ARG A 38 20.85 6.19 17.67
CA ARG A 38 20.55 5.99 19.10
C ARG A 38 19.30 5.13 19.30
N GLN A 39 18.22 5.41 18.57
CA GLN A 39 16.98 4.60 18.63
C GLN A 39 17.21 3.15 18.20
N LEU A 40 18.07 2.93 17.20
CA LEU A 40 18.41 1.60 16.71
C LEU A 40 19.45 0.86 17.58
N ASN A 41 20.00 1.53 18.60
CA ASN A 41 21.16 1.06 19.37
C ASN A 41 22.33 0.63 18.46
N LYS A 42 22.70 1.51 17.52
CA LYS A 42 23.76 1.31 16.54
C LYS A 42 24.73 2.48 16.53
N ALA A 43 25.95 2.24 16.05
CA ALA A 43 26.89 3.32 15.78
C ALA A 43 26.38 4.16 14.61
N ASN A 44 26.65 5.47 14.65
CA ASN A 44 26.29 6.39 13.55
C ASN A 44 26.81 5.88 12.20
N THR A 45 28.04 5.37 12.16
CA THR A 45 28.67 4.79 10.96
C THR A 45 27.84 3.66 10.34
N SER A 46 27.18 2.83 11.16
CA SER A 46 26.30 1.77 10.67
C SER A 46 25.08 2.33 9.94
N VAL A 47 24.49 3.42 10.44
CA VAL A 47 23.34 4.06 9.79
C VAL A 47 23.75 4.71 8.47
N TYR A 48 24.95 5.29 8.38
CA TYR A 48 25.50 5.77 7.11
C TYR A 48 25.72 4.62 6.10
N GLN A 49 26.27 3.49 6.55
CA GLN A 49 26.45 2.32 5.70
C GLN A 49 25.14 1.73 5.21
N TYR A 50 24.05 1.89 5.96
CA TYR A 50 22.75 1.40 5.52
C TYR A 50 22.25 2.11 4.26
N ALA A 51 22.50 3.42 4.14
CA ALA A 51 22.11 4.21 2.97
C ALA A 51 22.83 3.74 1.68
N GLU A 52 24.08 3.31 1.80
CA GLU A 52 24.93 2.90 0.68
C GLU A 52 24.75 1.41 0.30
N SER A 53 24.03 0.63 1.11
CA SER A 53 23.90 -0.82 0.88
C SER A 53 22.85 -1.12 -0.20
N PRO A 54 23.21 -1.77 -1.33
CA PRO A 54 22.25 -2.15 -2.37
C PRO A 54 21.16 -3.08 -1.86
N SER A 55 21.50 -3.90 -0.87
CA SER A 55 20.58 -4.83 -0.21
C SER A 55 20.80 -4.78 1.29
N LEU A 56 19.92 -4.08 1.98
CA LEU A 56 19.76 -4.12 3.42
C LEU A 56 19.15 -5.45 3.84
N GLN A 57 19.70 -5.99 4.93
CA GLN A 57 19.13 -7.14 5.60
C GLN A 57 17.73 -6.82 6.09
N MET A 58 16.80 -7.77 5.92
CA MET A 58 15.40 -7.63 6.32
C MET A 58 15.24 -7.21 7.79
N HIS A 59 16.08 -7.75 8.69
CA HIS A 59 16.10 -7.37 10.10
C HIS A 59 16.43 -5.90 10.34
N VAL A 60 17.35 -5.33 9.56
CA VAL A 60 17.68 -3.90 9.63
C VAL A 60 16.49 -3.09 9.13
N LEU A 61 15.92 -3.48 7.99
CA LEU A 61 14.76 -2.82 7.40
C LEU A 61 13.56 -2.80 8.36
N TRP A 62 13.30 -3.92 9.03
CA TRP A 62 12.24 -4.04 10.03
C TRP A 62 12.45 -3.09 11.21
N LYS A 63 13.68 -3.00 11.73
CA LYS A 63 14.00 -2.10 12.84
C LYS A 63 13.88 -0.63 12.46
N VAL A 64 14.38 -0.24 11.29
CA VAL A 64 14.24 1.15 10.82
C VAL A 64 12.77 1.50 10.54
N SER A 65 11.97 0.53 10.08
CA SER A 65 10.53 0.72 9.92
C SER A 65 9.83 1.07 11.22
N LEU A 66 10.16 0.34 12.30
CA LEU A 66 9.61 0.63 13.63
C LEU A 66 10.12 1.95 14.19
N ALA A 67 11.42 2.25 14.05
CA ALA A 67 12.02 3.47 14.57
C ALA A 67 11.48 4.73 13.88
N LEU A 68 11.25 4.67 12.56
CA LEU A 68 10.77 5.80 11.76
C LEU A 68 9.25 5.82 11.60
N ASN A 69 8.54 4.84 12.15
CA ASN A 69 7.11 4.64 11.93
C ASN A 69 6.72 4.65 10.44
N HIS A 70 7.52 3.99 9.61
CA HIS A 70 7.34 3.93 8.15
C HIS A 70 7.53 2.52 7.61
N ASN A 71 6.56 2.01 6.87
CA ASN A 71 6.55 0.61 6.42
C ASN A 71 7.35 0.40 5.12
N PHE A 72 8.68 0.42 5.23
CA PHE A 72 9.61 0.13 4.13
C PHE A 72 9.40 -1.24 3.48
N VAL A 73 8.90 -2.23 4.23
CA VAL A 73 8.61 -3.57 3.69
C VAL A 73 7.44 -3.51 2.70
N ALA A 74 6.37 -2.79 3.06
CA ALA A 74 5.24 -2.57 2.17
C ALA A 74 5.64 -1.73 0.95
N GLU A 75 6.50 -0.72 1.11
CA GLU A 75 7.00 0.09 0.00
C GLU A 75 7.80 -0.74 -1.01
N LEU A 76 8.67 -1.63 -0.52
CA LEU A 76 9.36 -2.59 -1.38
C LEU A 76 8.38 -3.59 -2.01
N GLY A 77 7.40 -4.08 -1.25
CA GLY A 77 6.36 -4.97 -1.74
C GLY A 77 5.54 -4.35 -2.87
N ALA A 78 5.18 -3.07 -2.77
CA ALA A 78 4.47 -2.34 -3.82
C ALA A 78 5.29 -2.18 -5.11
N SER A 79 6.63 -2.22 -5.02
CA SER A 79 7.51 -2.18 -6.20
C SER A 79 7.65 -3.53 -6.91
N LEU A 80 7.27 -4.62 -6.22
CA LEU A 80 7.33 -5.98 -6.73
C LEU A 80 6.21 -6.17 -7.77
N PRO A 81 6.51 -6.70 -8.97
CA PRO A 81 5.52 -6.93 -10.01
C PRO A 81 4.74 -8.24 -9.74
N VAL A 82 4.17 -8.36 -8.55
CA VAL A 82 3.35 -9.50 -8.12
C VAL A 82 2.11 -8.93 -7.47
N ASP A 83 0.96 -9.24 -8.04
CA ASP A 83 -0.32 -8.80 -7.50
C ASP A 83 -0.54 -9.40 -6.11
N TYR A 84 -0.88 -8.53 -5.16
CA TYR A 84 -1.21 -8.92 -3.80
C TYR A 84 -2.32 -8.02 -3.28
N VAL A 85 -3.33 -8.63 -2.67
CA VAL A 85 -4.42 -7.93 -2.00
C VAL A 85 -4.30 -8.26 -0.51
N THR A 86 -4.21 -7.23 0.32
CA THR A 86 -4.19 -7.40 1.76
C THR A 86 -5.57 -7.86 2.25
N PRO A 87 -5.66 -8.62 3.35
CA PRO A 87 -6.95 -8.97 3.96
C PRO A 87 -7.80 -7.73 4.28
N LYS A 88 -7.16 -6.60 4.64
CA LYS A 88 -7.85 -5.35 4.93
C LYS A 88 -8.44 -4.71 3.68
N GLU A 89 -7.71 -4.72 2.57
CA GLU A 89 -8.23 -4.26 1.27
C GLU A 89 -9.41 -5.11 0.82
N GLN A 90 -9.33 -6.43 0.98
CA GLN A 90 -10.45 -7.31 0.66
C GLN A 90 -11.69 -6.97 1.50
N GLU A 91 -11.52 -6.81 2.83
CA GLU A 91 -12.60 -6.41 3.73
C GLU A 91 -13.22 -5.07 3.31
N LEU A 92 -12.40 -4.09 2.92
CA LEU A 92 -12.87 -2.79 2.45
C LEU A 92 -13.61 -2.90 1.11
N GLN A 93 -13.14 -3.74 0.18
CA GLN A 93 -13.84 -3.99 -1.09
C GLN A 93 -15.23 -4.62 -0.85
N ASP A 94 -15.32 -5.57 0.08
CA ASP A 94 -16.59 -6.19 0.45
C ASP A 94 -17.54 -5.17 1.09
N GLN A 95 -17.04 -4.31 1.99
CA GLN A 95 -17.82 -3.22 2.57
C GLN A 95 -18.30 -2.21 1.51
N ILE A 96 -17.44 -1.83 0.58
CA ILE A 96 -17.79 -0.94 -0.54
C ILE A 96 -18.90 -1.56 -1.37
N LYS A 97 -18.82 -2.87 -1.67
CA LYS A 97 -19.86 -3.57 -2.42
C LYS A 97 -21.20 -3.56 -1.69
N VAL A 98 -21.22 -3.87 -0.40
CA VAL A 98 -22.44 -3.84 0.43
C VAL A 98 -23.04 -2.43 0.46
N LEU A 99 -22.21 -1.39 0.65
CA LEU A 99 -22.67 -0.01 0.65
C LEU A 99 -23.23 0.42 -0.71
N GLN A 100 -22.62 -0.02 -1.82
CA GLN A 100 -23.12 0.23 -3.17
C GLN A 100 -24.50 -0.41 -3.40
N GLU A 101 -24.69 -1.65 -2.96
CA GLU A 101 -25.98 -2.35 -3.01
C GLU A 101 -27.05 -1.63 -2.18
N GLN A 102 -26.70 -1.14 -0.99
CA GLN A 102 -27.61 -0.35 -0.14
C GLN A 102 -28.00 0.97 -0.80
N ILE A 103 -27.04 1.71 -1.36
CA ILE A 103 -27.30 2.97 -2.08
C ILE A 103 -28.26 2.74 -3.24
N GLU A 104 -28.07 1.66 -4.00
CA GLU A 104 -28.94 1.32 -5.12
C GLU A 104 -30.37 0.97 -4.66
N GLY A 105 -30.49 0.23 -3.55
CA GLY A 105 -31.80 -0.06 -2.94
C GLY A 105 -32.55 1.20 -2.51
N LEU A 106 -31.87 2.11 -1.79
CA LEU A 106 -32.45 3.37 -1.33
C LEU A 106 -32.86 4.29 -2.50
N LYS A 107 -32.09 4.32 -3.59
CA LYS A 107 -32.47 5.08 -4.79
C LYS A 107 -33.79 4.60 -5.40
N LYS A 108 -33.97 3.28 -5.50
CA LYS A 108 -35.22 2.68 -5.99
C LYS A 108 -36.39 3.00 -5.06
N GLU A 109 -36.17 2.98 -3.76
CA GLU A 109 -37.20 3.36 -2.78
C GLU A 109 -37.59 4.83 -2.92
N ILE A 110 -36.61 5.74 -3.06
CA ILE A 110 -36.86 7.16 -3.31
C ILE A 110 -37.65 7.35 -4.61
N GLU A 111 -37.27 6.67 -5.69
CA GLU A 111 -37.99 6.72 -6.97
C GLU A 111 -39.45 6.27 -6.81
N HIS A 112 -39.67 5.15 -6.12
CA HIS A 112 -41.01 4.65 -5.81
C HIS A 112 -41.85 5.67 -5.03
N GLN A 113 -41.30 6.25 -3.97
CA GLN A 113 -41.97 7.28 -3.16
C GLN A 113 -42.29 8.54 -3.98
N GLN A 114 -41.40 8.96 -4.89
CA GLN A 114 -41.64 10.10 -5.78
C GLN A 114 -42.80 9.84 -6.73
N ILE A 115 -42.92 8.62 -7.27
CA ILE A 115 -44.05 8.20 -8.10
C ILE A 115 -45.35 8.26 -7.30
N GLU A 116 -45.40 7.70 -6.09
CA GLU A 116 -46.58 7.73 -5.23
C GLU A 116 -47.03 9.17 -4.93
N ILE A 117 -46.10 10.04 -4.52
CA ILE A 117 -46.37 11.45 -4.27
C ILE A 117 -46.94 12.14 -5.53
N GLY A 118 -46.39 11.82 -6.71
CA GLY A 118 -46.89 12.33 -7.99
C GLY A 118 -48.35 11.93 -8.24
N VAL A 119 -48.69 10.66 -8.01
CA VAL A 119 -50.07 10.17 -8.13
C VAL A 119 -50.99 10.88 -7.14
N TYR A 120 -50.61 10.98 -5.87
CA TYR A 120 -51.43 11.66 -4.86
C TYR A 120 -51.68 13.13 -5.19
N LYS A 121 -50.66 13.87 -5.64
CA LYS A 121 -50.81 15.27 -6.06
C LYS A 121 -51.81 15.43 -7.20
N ASN A 122 -51.83 14.49 -8.16
CA ASN A 122 -52.78 14.51 -9.27
C ASN A 122 -54.23 14.22 -8.85
N ILE A 123 -54.43 13.43 -7.79
CA ILE A 123 -55.76 13.06 -7.28
C ILE A 123 -56.33 14.15 -6.37
N VAL A 124 -55.52 14.69 -5.45
CA VAL A 124 -55.96 15.66 -4.43
C VAL A 124 -55.92 17.10 -4.94
N GLY A 125 -55.16 17.38 -6.00
CA GLY A 125 -55.06 18.72 -6.63
C GLY A 125 -56.20 19.09 -7.58
N LYS A 126 -57.31 18.33 -7.60
CA LYS A 126 -58.57 18.68 -8.25
C LYS A 126 -59.59 19.13 -7.21
#